data_AF-A0A7K7V2F1-F1
#
_entry.id   AF-A0A7K7V2F1-F1
#
_cell.length_a   1.000
_cell.length_b   1.000
_cell.length_c   1.000
_cell.angle_alpha   90.00
_cell.angle_beta   90.00
_cell.angle_gamma   90.00
#
_symmetry.space_group_name_H-M   'P 1'
#
loop_
_entity.id
_entity.type
_entity.pdbx_description
1 polymer ?
#
loop_
_entity_poly.entity_id
_entity_poly.type
_entity_poly.pdbx_seq_one_letter_code
_entity_poly.pdbx_strand_id
1 'polypeptide(L)'
;FGTHALLLVATATLNSEAAIRGKNAIREDIYPPLWDSAPGNLLDFPVEGNKIVINAWNYRERLGAYKNLLNASARYFAAFGSQDFGNILWGLPLQHGWQFHTGRLADPSSATSCGYEAGDLLCISVKSWWACMNYYLAIIPFLGAVEAGLFGELPYEIEILPPEELRESFCYSVADCRSRIPKLMDEWKAYFESPTTQCSFSLDDALGHMWKAHVASIAYALPKFQDRLIYLSDPEANFGEDWASGVDFIAATHFSTDLWNTNHFQAFLPQRMLAEGDVIPFIYDFSPQQNNVLFSLSALHKTNKLTG
;
A
#
# COMPACT_ATOMS: atom_id res chain seq x y z
N PHE A 1 25.72 -16.17 -12.36
CA PHE A 1 26.62 -15.12 -11.82
C PHE A 1 26.22 -13.68 -12.21
N GLY A 2 25.13 -13.43 -12.96
CA GLY A 2 24.76 -12.08 -13.43
C GLY A 2 23.55 -11.42 -12.77
N THR A 3 22.72 -12.14 -12.01
CA THR A 3 21.47 -11.63 -11.41
C THR A 3 21.63 -11.08 -9.99
N HIS A 4 22.58 -11.61 -9.20
CA HIS A 4 22.89 -11.07 -7.87
C HIS A 4 23.62 -9.71 -7.92
N ALA A 5 24.31 -9.39 -9.02
CA ALA A 5 25.07 -8.16 -9.14
C ALA A 5 24.19 -6.91 -9.35
N LEU A 6 23.01 -7.03 -9.98
CA LEU A 6 22.11 -5.88 -10.15
C LEU A 6 21.35 -5.53 -8.85
N LEU A 7 20.91 -6.53 -8.08
CA LEU A 7 20.28 -6.32 -6.77
C LEU A 7 21.24 -5.67 -5.75
N LEU A 8 22.53 -6.00 -5.81
CA LEU A 8 23.56 -5.43 -4.94
C LEU A 8 23.88 -3.96 -5.29
N VAL A 9 23.76 -3.54 -6.55
CA VAL A 9 24.06 -2.14 -6.92
C VAL A 9 22.93 -1.18 -6.54
N ALA A 10 21.67 -1.63 -6.61
CA ALA A 10 20.52 -0.86 -6.13
C ALA A 10 20.50 -0.74 -4.59
N THR A 11 20.95 -1.77 -3.86
CA THR A 11 20.97 -1.77 -2.38
C THR A 11 22.26 -1.16 -1.79
N ALA A 12 23.42 -1.31 -2.43
CA ALA A 12 24.70 -0.81 -1.90
C ALA A 12 24.92 0.70 -2.10
N THR A 13 24.28 1.32 -3.11
CA THR A 13 24.39 2.77 -3.32
C THR A 13 23.53 3.58 -2.33
N LEU A 14 22.55 2.95 -1.67
CA LEU A 14 21.63 3.60 -0.74
C LEU A 14 22.04 3.51 0.74
N ASN A 15 22.95 2.60 1.09
CA ASN A 15 23.39 2.39 2.48
C ASN A 15 24.44 3.40 2.99
N SER A 16 25.00 4.27 2.13
CA SER A 16 26.15 5.11 2.49
C SER A 16 25.78 6.49 3.05
N GLU A 17 24.53 6.95 2.92
CA GLU A 17 24.11 8.31 3.30
C GLU A 17 23.25 8.38 4.58
N ALA A 18 22.91 7.24 5.18
CA ALA A 18 22.03 7.14 6.36
C ALA A 18 22.57 7.84 7.63
N ALA A 19 23.84 8.27 7.66
CA ALA A 19 24.48 8.73 8.88
C ALA A 19 24.42 10.26 9.14
N ILE A 20 24.02 11.12 8.18
CA ILE A 20 24.31 12.57 8.30
C ILE A 20 23.22 13.52 7.78
N ARG A 21 21.94 13.39 8.16
CA ARG A 21 20.94 14.50 8.13
C ARG A 21 19.63 14.05 8.77
N GLY A 22 18.95 14.72 9.71
CA GLY A 22 19.16 15.96 10.45
C GLY A 22 17.98 16.08 11.42
N LYS A 23 18.27 16.09 12.72
CA LYS A 23 17.39 15.80 13.87
C LYS A 23 16.21 16.76 14.17
N ASN A 24 15.87 17.75 13.34
CA ASN A 24 14.99 18.86 13.79
C ASN A 24 13.87 19.35 12.83
N ALA A 25 13.46 18.58 11.81
CA ALA A 25 12.31 18.90 10.93
C ALA A 25 11.22 17.79 10.90
N ILE A 26 11.24 16.86 11.84
CA ILE A 26 10.92 15.44 11.58
C ILE A 26 9.44 15.05 11.78
N ARG A 27 8.55 15.89 12.34
CA ARG A 27 7.27 15.36 12.85
C ARG A 27 6.11 15.33 11.83
N GLU A 28 6.02 16.28 10.90
CA GLU A 28 4.87 16.34 9.95
C GLU A 28 5.11 15.56 8.65
N ASP A 29 6.36 15.37 8.21
CA ASP A 29 6.67 14.84 6.88
C ASP A 29 6.87 13.31 6.82
N ILE A 30 6.84 12.64 7.98
CA ILE A 30 7.08 11.18 8.03
C ILE A 30 5.80 10.34 8.00
N TYR A 31 4.66 10.96 8.30
CA TYR A 31 3.36 10.29 8.32
C TYR A 31 2.58 10.55 7.03
N PRO A 32 1.64 9.68 6.66
CA PRO A 32 0.71 9.97 5.57
C PRO A 32 -0.06 11.26 5.83
N PRO A 33 -0.46 12.00 4.77
CA PRO A 33 -1.34 13.15 4.91
C PRO A 33 -2.58 12.83 5.78
N LEU A 34 -2.97 13.78 6.64
CA LEU A 34 -4.16 13.66 7.51
C LEU A 34 -4.09 12.55 8.58
N TRP A 35 -2.91 11.97 8.85
CA TRP A 35 -2.71 10.89 9.82
C TRP A 35 -3.37 11.12 11.18
N ASP A 36 -3.17 12.29 11.78
CA ASP A 36 -3.71 12.62 13.10
C ASP A 36 -5.24 12.65 13.13
N SER A 37 -5.87 13.02 12.00
CA SER A 37 -7.32 13.09 11.85
C SER A 37 -7.98 11.77 11.42
N ALA A 38 -7.19 10.78 10.99
CA ALA A 38 -7.71 9.48 10.60
C ALA A 38 -8.19 8.68 11.83
N PRO A 39 -9.32 7.94 11.72
CA PRO A 39 -9.84 7.07 12.77
C PRO A 39 -8.76 6.15 13.34
N GLY A 40 -8.52 6.22 14.65
CA GLY A 40 -7.50 5.41 15.34
C GLY A 40 -8.10 4.24 16.11
N ASN A 41 -9.42 4.26 16.31
CA ASN A 41 -10.21 3.22 16.93
C ASN A 41 -11.38 2.83 16.01
N LEU A 42 -11.79 1.56 16.03
CA LEU A 42 -12.92 1.09 15.23
C LEU A 42 -14.24 1.78 15.57
N LEU A 43 -14.40 2.26 16.81
CA LEU A 43 -15.57 3.01 17.25
C LEU A 43 -15.55 4.50 16.84
N ASP A 44 -14.45 4.97 16.25
CA ASP A 44 -14.40 6.32 15.68
C ASP A 44 -15.10 6.40 14.31
N PHE A 45 -15.38 5.24 13.69
CA PHE A 45 -16.15 5.15 12.45
C PHE A 45 -17.67 5.23 12.73
N PRO A 46 -18.47 5.65 11.73
CA PRO A 46 -19.93 5.63 11.85
C PRO A 46 -20.47 4.24 12.18
N VAL A 47 -21.44 4.20 13.11
CA VAL A 47 -22.20 2.99 13.44
C VAL A 47 -23.61 3.13 12.90
N GLU A 48 -24.00 2.21 12.02
CA GLU A 48 -25.34 2.13 11.44
C GLU A 48 -25.99 0.80 11.85
N GLY A 49 -27.00 0.86 12.72
CA GLY A 49 -27.64 -0.32 13.27
C GLY A 49 -26.65 -1.14 14.11
N ASN A 50 -26.32 -2.36 13.66
CA ASN A 50 -25.38 -3.26 14.33
C ASN A 50 -24.01 -3.35 13.61
N LYS A 51 -23.68 -2.34 12.79
CA LYS A 51 -22.50 -2.37 11.94
C LYS A 51 -21.65 -1.11 12.10
N ILE A 52 -20.35 -1.28 12.21
CA ILE A 52 -19.35 -0.25 11.94
C ILE A 52 -19.20 -0.16 10.42
N VAL A 53 -19.46 1.02 9.88
CA VAL A 53 -19.47 1.29 8.44
C VAL A 53 -18.23 2.09 8.06
N ILE A 54 -17.46 1.57 7.10
CA ILE A 54 -16.22 2.19 6.62
C ILE A 54 -16.35 2.51 5.13
N ASN A 55 -16.24 3.78 4.76
CA ASN A 55 -16.16 4.19 3.36
C ASN A 55 -14.73 4.02 2.84
N ALA A 56 -14.45 2.87 2.23
CA ALA A 56 -13.17 2.62 1.59
C ALA A 56 -12.88 3.58 0.42
N TRP A 57 -13.87 4.30 -0.11
CA TRP A 57 -13.69 5.28 -1.19
C TRP A 57 -13.49 6.71 -0.66
N ASN A 58 -13.26 6.85 0.65
CA ASN A 58 -12.78 8.07 1.28
C ASN A 58 -11.35 7.86 1.80
N TYR A 59 -10.43 8.76 1.45
CA TYR A 59 -9.02 8.69 1.83
C TYR A 59 -8.81 8.58 3.34
N ARG A 60 -9.49 9.42 4.12
CA ARG A 60 -9.29 9.45 5.57
C ARG A 60 -9.80 8.17 6.23
N GLU A 61 -10.92 7.63 5.76
CA GLU A 61 -11.48 6.38 6.30
C GLU A 61 -10.67 5.15 5.89
N ARG A 62 -10.19 5.09 4.63
CA ARG A 62 -9.25 4.04 4.21
C ARG A 62 -7.94 4.11 4.98
N LEU A 63 -7.42 5.32 5.24
CA LEU A 63 -6.27 5.52 6.13
C LEU A 63 -6.54 5.05 7.56
N GLY A 64 -7.76 5.25 8.06
CA GLY A 64 -8.21 4.74 9.35
C GLY A 64 -8.15 3.21 9.46
N ALA A 65 -8.44 2.47 8.38
CA ALA A 65 -8.29 1.01 8.37
C ALA A 65 -6.83 0.58 8.63
N TYR A 66 -5.87 1.25 7.99
CA TYR A 66 -4.44 1.02 8.24
C TYR A 66 -4.02 1.39 9.66
N LYS A 67 -4.49 2.55 10.15
CA LYS A 67 -4.15 3.02 11.49
C LYS A 67 -4.66 2.09 12.58
N ASN A 68 -5.84 1.51 12.40
CA ASN A 68 -6.37 0.49 13.30
C ASN A 68 -5.51 -0.79 13.26
N LEU A 69 -5.05 -1.24 12.08
CA LEU A 69 -4.13 -2.38 11.99
C LEU A 69 -2.83 -2.15 12.75
N LEU A 70 -2.21 -0.98 12.57
CA LEU A 70 -1.00 -0.59 13.30
C LEU A 70 -1.24 -0.59 14.81
N ASN A 71 -2.28 0.10 15.28
CA ASN A 71 -2.62 0.18 16.70
C ASN A 71 -2.87 -1.20 17.33
N ALA A 72 -3.59 -2.09 16.64
CA ALA A 72 -3.92 -3.41 17.16
C ALA A 72 -2.72 -4.39 17.14
N SER A 73 -1.77 -4.19 16.22
CA SER A 73 -0.57 -5.01 16.10
C SER A 73 0.64 -4.46 16.87
N ALA A 74 0.57 -3.23 17.39
CA ALA A 74 1.71 -2.53 17.97
C ALA A 74 2.43 -3.28 19.10
N ARG A 75 1.68 -4.05 19.90
CA ARG A 75 2.25 -4.86 20.99
C ARG A 75 3.25 -5.91 20.50
N TYR A 76 3.12 -6.38 19.27
CA TYR A 76 4.03 -7.37 18.69
C TYR A 76 5.33 -6.73 18.22
N PHE A 77 5.28 -5.47 17.80
CA PHE A 77 6.45 -4.76 17.28
C PHE A 77 7.20 -3.90 18.31
N ALA A 78 6.78 -3.94 19.57
CA ALA A 78 7.38 -3.15 20.66
C ALA A 78 8.89 -3.41 20.85
N ALA A 79 9.40 -4.60 20.49
CA ALA A 79 10.83 -4.92 20.55
C ALA A 79 11.64 -4.32 19.38
N PHE A 80 10.99 -3.90 18.30
CA PHE A 80 11.63 -3.46 17.05
C PHE A 80 11.61 -1.94 16.87
N GLY A 81 11.07 -1.19 17.82
CA GLY A 81 11.11 0.27 17.80
C GLY A 81 10.25 0.91 18.88
N SER A 82 10.54 2.17 19.21
CA SER A 82 9.65 3.00 20.03
C SER A 82 8.46 3.49 19.22
N GLN A 83 7.33 3.75 19.88
CA GLN A 83 6.16 4.40 19.26
C GLN A 83 5.63 3.66 18.02
N ASP A 84 5.75 2.33 18.01
CA ASP A 84 5.32 1.46 16.92
C ASP A 84 6.07 1.65 15.59
N PHE A 85 7.20 2.37 15.56
CA PHE A 85 7.90 2.66 14.30
C PHE A 85 8.50 1.43 13.61
N GLY A 86 8.76 0.36 14.37
CA GLY A 86 9.24 -0.92 13.85
C GLY A 86 8.15 -1.83 13.25
N ASN A 87 6.90 -1.38 13.21
CA ASN A 87 5.81 -2.17 12.68
C ASN A 87 5.89 -2.29 11.16
N ILE A 88 6.03 -3.51 10.65
CA ILE A 88 6.18 -3.75 9.21
C ILE A 88 4.91 -3.45 8.41
N LEU A 89 3.78 -3.14 9.06
CA LEU A 89 2.58 -2.68 8.37
C LEU A 89 2.62 -1.22 7.93
N TRP A 90 3.63 -0.43 8.35
CA TRP A 90 3.79 0.97 7.93
C TRP A 90 3.94 1.15 6.41
N GLY A 91 4.41 0.12 5.71
CA GLY A 91 4.46 0.05 4.25
C GLY A 91 3.15 0.46 3.59
N LEU A 92 2.03 -0.03 4.13
CA LEU A 92 0.70 0.14 3.54
C LEU A 92 0.17 1.59 3.63
N PRO A 93 0.06 2.23 4.81
CA PRO A 93 -0.44 3.60 4.91
C PRO A 93 0.51 4.63 4.29
N LEU A 94 1.83 4.41 4.31
CA LEU A 94 2.78 5.32 3.67
C LEU A 94 2.64 5.33 2.15
N GLN A 95 2.54 4.15 1.54
CA GLN A 95 2.23 4.03 0.11
C GLN A 95 0.86 4.64 -0.23
N HIS A 96 -0.15 4.48 0.62
CA HIS A 96 -1.44 5.14 0.44
C HIS A 96 -1.33 6.67 0.49
N GLY A 97 -0.52 7.21 1.40
CA GLY A 97 -0.20 8.64 1.47
C GLY A 97 0.52 9.15 0.23
N TRP A 98 1.50 8.40 -0.28
CA TRP A 98 2.18 8.71 -1.55
C TRP A 98 1.19 8.73 -2.72
N GLN A 99 0.30 7.75 -2.82
CA GLN A 99 -0.73 7.72 -3.86
C GLN A 99 -1.68 8.93 -3.77
N PHE A 100 -2.06 9.34 -2.56
CA PHE A 100 -2.91 10.50 -2.35
C PHE A 100 -2.23 11.80 -2.78
N HIS A 101 -1.03 12.09 -2.26
CA HIS A 101 -0.34 13.36 -2.54
C HIS A 101 0.03 13.50 -4.03
N THR A 102 0.33 12.39 -4.70
CA THR A 102 0.71 12.41 -6.13
C THR A 102 -0.48 12.39 -7.09
N GLY A 103 -1.71 12.45 -6.59
CA GLY A 103 -2.93 12.46 -7.39
C GLY A 103 -3.36 11.10 -7.95
N ARG A 104 -2.65 10.02 -7.59
CA ARG A 104 -2.92 8.67 -8.10
C ARG A 104 -4.26 8.10 -7.63
N LEU A 105 -4.85 8.61 -6.55
CA LEU A 105 -6.18 8.19 -6.07
C LEU A 105 -7.35 8.94 -6.72
N ALA A 106 -7.08 10.06 -7.41
CA ALA A 106 -8.10 10.90 -8.03
C ALA A 106 -8.70 10.26 -9.30
N ASP A 107 -9.77 10.85 -9.84
CA ASP A 107 -10.33 10.40 -11.14
C ASP A 107 -9.39 10.75 -12.31
N PRO A 108 -8.75 9.76 -12.95
CA PRO A 108 -7.84 10.04 -14.07
C PRO A 108 -8.60 10.41 -15.36
N SER A 109 -9.89 10.09 -15.47
CA SER A 109 -10.65 10.28 -16.72
C SER A 109 -11.16 11.72 -16.90
N SER A 110 -10.94 12.60 -15.92
CA SER A 110 -11.49 13.97 -15.86
C SER A 110 -13.03 14.04 -15.99
N ALA A 111 -13.75 12.92 -15.78
CA ALA A 111 -15.20 12.87 -15.89
C ALA A 111 -15.88 13.35 -14.62
N THR A 112 -15.19 13.27 -13.48
CA THR A 112 -15.62 13.74 -12.17
C THR A 112 -14.52 14.58 -11.53
N SER A 113 -14.88 15.34 -10.50
CA SER A 113 -13.95 16.10 -9.66
C SER A 113 -13.48 15.33 -8.42
N CYS A 114 -13.64 14.00 -8.39
CA CYS A 114 -13.22 13.14 -7.29
C CYS A 114 -11.69 13.16 -7.12
N GLY A 115 -11.21 13.48 -5.92
CA GLY A 115 -9.79 13.56 -5.59
C GLY A 115 -9.11 14.87 -6.02
N TYR A 116 -9.89 15.86 -6.48
CA TYR A 116 -9.38 17.19 -6.85
C TYR A 116 -9.91 18.27 -5.89
N GLU A 117 -9.13 19.32 -5.66
CA GLU A 117 -9.50 20.44 -4.77
C GLU A 117 -10.81 21.14 -5.17
N ALA A 118 -11.11 21.19 -6.47
CA ALA A 118 -12.34 21.78 -6.99
C ALA A 118 -13.59 20.93 -6.71
N GLY A 119 -13.44 19.70 -6.21
CA GLY A 119 -14.51 18.76 -5.89
C GLY A 119 -14.39 18.22 -4.47
N ASP A 120 -14.44 16.90 -4.34
CA ASP A 120 -14.18 16.22 -3.06
C ASP A 120 -12.74 15.70 -3.07
N LEU A 121 -11.85 16.42 -2.39
CA LEU A 121 -10.44 16.09 -2.28
C LEU A 121 -10.21 14.71 -1.63
N LEU A 122 -11.09 14.27 -0.73
CA LEU A 122 -10.93 13.00 -0.01
C LEU A 122 -11.56 11.83 -0.77
N CYS A 123 -12.28 12.08 -1.86
CA CYS A 123 -12.84 11.05 -2.70
C CYS A 123 -11.72 10.25 -3.39
N ILE A 124 -11.82 8.92 -3.33
CA ILE A 124 -10.98 7.98 -4.07
C ILE A 124 -11.78 7.45 -5.26
N SER A 125 -11.25 7.61 -6.46
CA SER A 125 -11.96 7.21 -7.68
C SER A 125 -11.81 5.72 -7.98
N VAL A 126 -12.93 5.05 -8.24
CA VAL A 126 -12.97 3.68 -8.79
C VAL A 126 -12.43 3.56 -10.22
N LYS A 127 -12.24 4.69 -10.91
CA LYS A 127 -11.59 4.72 -12.22
C LYS A 127 -10.07 4.76 -12.12
N SER A 128 -9.52 5.09 -10.94
CA SER A 128 -8.08 5.01 -10.72
C SER A 128 -7.63 3.54 -10.59
N TRP A 129 -6.69 3.15 -11.46
CA TRP A 129 -6.02 1.86 -11.34
C TRP A 129 -5.33 1.71 -9.98
N TRP A 130 -4.60 2.74 -9.53
CA TRP A 130 -3.92 2.75 -8.24
C TRP A 130 -4.87 2.58 -7.07
N ALA A 131 -6.02 3.25 -7.09
CA ALA A 131 -7.05 3.15 -6.05
C ALA A 131 -7.64 1.73 -5.96
N CYS A 132 -7.91 1.11 -7.11
CA CYS A 132 -8.44 -0.24 -7.20
C CYS A 132 -7.43 -1.29 -6.73
N MET A 133 -6.17 -1.19 -7.15
CA MET A 133 -5.08 -2.04 -6.66
C MET A 133 -4.89 -1.87 -5.14
N ASN A 134 -4.88 -0.62 -4.66
CA ASN A 134 -4.72 -0.32 -3.25
C ASN A 134 -5.88 -0.83 -2.40
N TYR A 135 -7.12 -0.95 -2.92
CA TYR A 135 -8.23 -1.57 -2.18
C TYR A 135 -7.86 -2.97 -1.70
N TYR A 136 -7.19 -3.76 -2.55
CA TYR A 136 -6.73 -5.11 -2.23
C TYR A 136 -5.55 -5.15 -1.25
N LEU A 137 -4.88 -4.02 -1.05
CA LEU A 137 -3.81 -3.82 -0.07
C LEU A 137 -4.28 -3.02 1.15
N ALA A 138 -5.55 -2.61 1.20
CA ALA A 138 -6.15 -1.85 2.30
C ALA A 138 -7.22 -2.68 3.02
N ILE A 139 -8.27 -3.03 2.29
CA ILE A 139 -9.48 -3.60 2.85
C ILE A 139 -9.34 -5.10 3.08
N ILE A 140 -8.64 -5.80 2.19
CA ILE A 140 -8.44 -7.24 2.35
C ILE A 140 -7.53 -7.57 3.54
N PRO A 141 -6.36 -6.93 3.75
CA PRO A 141 -5.61 -7.10 4.99
C PRO A 141 -6.44 -6.72 6.22
N PHE A 142 -7.21 -5.62 6.15
CA PHE A 142 -8.05 -5.20 7.27
C PHE A 142 -9.09 -6.26 7.65
N LEU A 143 -9.86 -6.78 6.69
CA LEU A 143 -10.86 -7.83 6.92
C LEU A 143 -10.20 -9.17 7.30
N GLY A 144 -9.00 -9.47 6.79
CA GLY A 144 -8.20 -10.61 7.23
C GLY A 144 -7.82 -10.51 8.70
N ALA A 145 -7.47 -9.32 9.19
CA ALA A 145 -7.21 -9.07 10.61
C ALA A 145 -8.46 -9.17 11.49
N VAL A 146 -9.61 -8.71 10.99
CA VAL A 146 -10.91 -8.88 11.65
C VAL A 146 -11.19 -10.37 11.84
N GLU A 147 -11.04 -11.16 10.79
CA GLU A 147 -11.28 -12.59 10.86
C GLU A 147 -10.27 -13.34 11.75
N ALA A 148 -9.01 -12.90 11.76
CA ALA A 148 -7.98 -13.42 12.66
C ALA A 148 -8.20 -13.03 14.13
N GLY A 149 -9.21 -12.20 14.43
CA GLY A 149 -9.51 -11.75 15.79
C GLY A 149 -8.49 -10.75 16.34
N LEU A 150 -7.71 -10.07 15.47
CA LEU A 150 -6.68 -9.11 15.89
C LEU A 150 -7.26 -8.01 16.79
N PHE A 151 -8.48 -7.57 16.51
CA PHE A 151 -9.16 -6.50 17.23
C PHE A 151 -9.92 -6.97 18.49
N GLY A 152 -9.87 -8.27 18.82
CA GLY A 152 -10.63 -8.86 19.92
C GLY A 152 -12.14 -8.95 19.64
N GLU A 153 -12.94 -9.01 20.71
CA GLU A 153 -14.40 -9.01 20.60
C GLU A 153 -14.90 -7.64 20.15
N LEU A 154 -15.52 -7.59 18.98
CA LEU A 154 -16.12 -6.36 18.45
C LEU A 154 -17.59 -6.25 18.86
N PRO A 155 -18.05 -5.07 19.32
CA PRO A 155 -19.45 -4.86 19.67
C PRO A 155 -20.38 -4.81 18.46
N TYR A 156 -19.83 -4.59 17.26
CA TYR A 156 -20.56 -4.46 16.00
C TYR A 156 -19.84 -5.20 14.88
N GLU A 157 -20.58 -5.64 13.88
CA GLU A 157 -19.99 -6.21 12.66
C GLU A 157 -19.33 -5.11 11.82
N ILE A 158 -18.35 -5.47 10.99
CA ILE A 158 -17.69 -4.53 10.09
C ILE A 158 -18.27 -4.68 8.68
N GLU A 159 -18.65 -3.55 8.09
CA GLU A 159 -19.09 -3.47 6.70
C GLU A 159 -18.41 -2.32 5.97
N ILE A 160 -17.91 -2.62 4.77
CA ILE A 160 -17.27 -1.66 3.89
C ILE A 160 -18.31 -1.14 2.92
N LEU A 161 -18.42 0.18 2.77
CA LEU A 161 -19.37 0.75 1.82
C LEU A 161 -18.96 0.42 0.38
N PRO A 162 -19.89 -0.13 -0.41
CA PRO A 162 -19.64 -0.39 -1.81
C PRO A 162 -19.63 0.93 -2.60
N PRO A 163 -18.80 1.03 -3.65
CA PRO A 163 -18.85 2.15 -4.57
C PRO A 163 -20.16 2.15 -5.37
N GLU A 164 -20.43 3.24 -6.10
CA GLU A 164 -21.55 3.31 -7.03
C GLU A 164 -21.32 2.44 -8.28
N GLU A 165 -20.13 2.53 -8.87
CA GLU A 165 -19.69 1.75 -10.03
C GLU A 165 -18.76 0.61 -9.63
N LEU A 166 -18.61 -0.43 -10.48
CA LEU A 166 -17.70 -1.56 -10.25
C LEU A 166 -17.94 -2.34 -8.94
N ARG A 167 -19.18 -2.34 -8.44
CA ARG A 167 -19.55 -3.02 -7.18
C ARG A 167 -19.15 -4.49 -7.13
N GLU A 168 -19.29 -5.23 -8.23
CA GLU A 168 -18.93 -6.65 -8.27
C GLU A 168 -17.42 -6.91 -8.28
N SER A 169 -16.62 -5.84 -8.44
CA SER A 169 -15.17 -5.92 -8.46
C SER A 169 -14.54 -5.94 -7.07
N PHE A 170 -15.31 -5.75 -6.00
CA PHE A 170 -14.81 -5.74 -4.64
C PHE A 170 -15.67 -6.63 -3.74
N CYS A 171 -15.20 -6.82 -2.50
CA CYS A 171 -15.94 -7.50 -1.45
C CYS A 171 -15.96 -6.63 -0.20
N TYR A 172 -17.01 -6.75 0.62
CA TYR A 172 -17.41 -5.69 1.57
C TYR A 172 -17.54 -6.12 3.02
N SER A 173 -17.39 -7.40 3.31
CA SER A 173 -17.40 -7.94 4.67
C SER A 173 -16.54 -9.19 4.72
N VAL A 174 -16.21 -9.67 5.93
CA VAL A 174 -15.47 -10.93 6.09
C VAL A 174 -16.17 -12.08 5.36
N ALA A 175 -17.50 -12.21 5.53
CA ALA A 175 -18.27 -13.27 4.89
C ALA A 175 -18.27 -13.17 3.36
N ASP A 176 -18.46 -11.96 2.82
CA ASP A 176 -18.47 -11.72 1.38
C ASP A 176 -17.08 -11.96 0.76
N CYS A 177 -16.02 -11.44 1.38
CA CYS A 177 -14.65 -11.67 0.93
C CYS A 177 -14.25 -13.14 1.03
N ARG A 178 -14.65 -13.85 2.08
CA ARG A 178 -14.43 -15.29 2.19
C ARG A 178 -15.11 -16.07 1.08
N SER A 179 -16.32 -15.66 0.68
CA SER A 179 -17.03 -16.30 -0.41
C SER A 179 -16.38 -16.03 -1.78
N ARG A 180 -15.86 -14.82 -2.01
CA ARG A 180 -15.35 -14.39 -3.33
C ARG A 180 -13.87 -14.69 -3.54
N ILE A 181 -13.05 -14.52 -2.50
CA ILE A 181 -11.58 -14.59 -2.55
C ILE A 181 -10.98 -15.37 -1.36
N PRO A 182 -11.42 -16.61 -1.11
CA PRO A 182 -11.06 -17.37 0.09
C PRO A 182 -9.54 -17.50 0.29
N LYS A 183 -8.79 -17.76 -0.80
CA LYS A 183 -7.34 -17.89 -0.75
C LYS A 183 -6.64 -16.62 -0.27
N LEU A 184 -7.10 -15.45 -0.71
CA LEU A 184 -6.46 -14.19 -0.33
C LEU A 184 -6.78 -13.85 1.14
N MET A 185 -8.01 -14.14 1.58
CA MET A 185 -8.37 -14.06 3.00
C MET A 185 -7.53 -15.01 3.85
N ASP A 186 -7.24 -16.23 3.38
CA ASP A 186 -6.35 -17.18 4.07
C ASP A 186 -4.93 -16.63 4.25
N GLU A 187 -4.35 -16.03 3.21
CA GLU A 187 -2.98 -15.49 3.32
C GLU A 187 -2.89 -14.35 4.35
N TRP A 188 -3.84 -13.40 4.32
CA TRP A 188 -3.86 -12.32 5.31
C TRP A 188 -4.20 -12.81 6.71
N LYS A 189 -5.17 -13.71 6.85
CA LYS A 189 -5.48 -14.34 8.14
C LYS A 189 -4.27 -15.06 8.71
N ALA A 190 -3.57 -15.86 7.89
CA ALA A 190 -2.36 -16.58 8.32
C ALA A 190 -1.27 -15.62 8.82
N TYR A 191 -1.10 -14.45 8.20
CA TYR A 191 -0.18 -13.42 8.70
C TYR A 191 -0.57 -12.93 10.10
N PHE A 192 -1.85 -12.68 10.36
CA PHE A 192 -2.33 -12.17 11.66
C PHE A 192 -2.52 -13.24 12.74
N GLU A 193 -2.63 -14.52 12.37
CA GLU A 193 -2.70 -15.66 13.31
C GLU A 193 -1.32 -16.27 13.62
N SER A 194 -0.34 -16.05 12.75
CA SER A 194 0.99 -16.65 12.85
C SER A 194 1.67 -16.31 14.18
N PRO A 195 2.62 -17.14 14.67
CA PRO A 195 3.48 -16.82 15.81
C PRO A 195 4.16 -15.45 15.72
N THR A 196 4.14 -14.81 14.55
CA THR A 196 4.50 -13.41 14.28
C THR A 196 3.69 -12.39 15.09
N THR A 197 2.57 -12.80 15.67
CA THR A 197 1.80 -12.06 16.66
C THR A 197 1.89 -12.68 18.07
N GLN A 198 2.96 -13.45 18.34
CA GLN A 198 3.29 -13.98 19.67
C GLN A 198 4.65 -13.42 20.13
N CYS A 199 4.92 -13.40 21.44
CA CYS A 199 6.06 -12.68 22.05
C CYS A 199 7.48 -13.11 21.62
N SER A 200 7.65 -14.00 20.64
CA SER A 200 8.95 -14.55 20.23
C SER A 200 9.08 -14.84 18.73
N PHE A 201 8.65 -13.92 17.86
CA PHE A 201 8.75 -14.12 16.42
C PHE A 201 10.06 -13.62 15.79
N SER A 202 10.46 -14.29 14.72
CA SER A 202 11.49 -13.81 13.80
C SER A 202 10.88 -12.73 12.91
N LEU A 203 11.48 -11.54 12.89
CA LEU A 203 11.07 -10.46 11.99
C LEU A 203 11.08 -10.91 10.52
N ASP A 204 12.03 -11.77 10.14
CA ASP A 204 12.12 -12.33 8.79
C ASP A 204 10.93 -13.22 8.45
N ASP A 205 10.46 -14.05 9.40
CA ASP A 205 9.26 -14.87 9.19
C ASP A 205 8.01 -13.98 9.06
N ALA A 206 7.90 -12.92 9.87
CA ALA A 206 6.81 -11.94 9.76
C ALA A 206 6.80 -11.23 8.42
N LEU A 207 7.97 -10.81 7.93
CA LEU A 207 8.12 -10.21 6.62
C LEU A 207 7.75 -11.22 5.53
N GLY A 208 8.18 -12.47 5.62
CA GLY A 208 7.81 -13.52 4.68
C GLY A 208 6.30 -13.73 4.58
N HIS A 209 5.59 -13.83 5.71
CA HIS A 209 4.13 -13.95 5.71
C HIS A 209 3.42 -12.70 5.18
N MET A 210 3.86 -11.51 5.60
CA MET A 210 3.29 -10.24 5.14
C MET A 210 3.47 -10.08 3.62
N TRP A 211 4.69 -10.29 3.13
CA TRP A 211 4.99 -10.18 1.72
C TRP A 211 4.26 -11.22 0.87
N LYS A 212 4.11 -12.45 1.37
CA LYS A 212 3.32 -13.49 0.69
C LYS A 212 1.86 -13.04 0.50
N ALA A 213 1.23 -12.50 1.53
CA ALA A 213 -0.14 -11.98 1.43
C ALA A 213 -0.22 -10.74 0.53
N HIS A 214 0.78 -9.85 0.61
CA HIS A 214 0.88 -8.64 -0.21
C HIS A 214 0.97 -8.98 -1.71
N VAL A 215 1.90 -9.85 -2.12
CA VAL A 215 2.05 -10.22 -3.54
C VAL A 215 0.83 -11.01 -4.04
N ALA A 216 0.19 -11.81 -3.19
CA ALA A 216 -1.06 -12.47 -3.53
C ALA A 216 -2.20 -11.46 -3.79
N SER A 217 -2.27 -10.36 -3.02
CA SER A 217 -3.21 -9.26 -3.28
C SER A 217 -2.96 -8.62 -4.64
N ILE A 218 -1.69 -8.31 -4.97
CA ILE A 218 -1.32 -7.72 -6.27
C ILE A 218 -1.64 -8.68 -7.42
N ALA A 219 -1.24 -9.96 -7.30
CA ALA A 219 -1.46 -10.96 -8.33
C ALA A 219 -2.96 -11.20 -8.62
N TYR A 220 -3.82 -11.08 -7.59
CA TYR A 220 -5.27 -11.15 -7.77
C TYR A 220 -5.84 -9.89 -8.43
N ALA A 221 -5.42 -8.70 -7.96
CA ALA A 221 -5.99 -7.43 -8.41
C ALA A 221 -5.52 -7.00 -9.80
N LEU A 222 -4.26 -7.30 -10.16
CA LEU A 222 -3.62 -6.85 -11.39
C LEU A 222 -4.44 -7.18 -12.66
N PRO A 223 -4.76 -8.46 -12.97
CA PRO A 223 -5.56 -8.79 -14.16
C PRO A 223 -6.99 -8.23 -14.09
N LYS A 224 -7.51 -8.02 -12.89
CA LYS A 224 -8.89 -7.55 -12.68
C LYS A 224 -9.08 -6.09 -13.04
N PHE A 225 -8.05 -5.26 -12.91
CA PHE A 225 -8.11 -3.82 -13.15
C PHE A 225 -7.28 -3.34 -14.34
N GLN A 226 -6.75 -4.23 -15.18
CA GLN A 226 -5.99 -3.84 -16.38
C GLN A 226 -6.76 -2.85 -17.27
N ASP A 227 -8.08 -3.00 -17.35
CA ASP A 227 -8.95 -2.13 -18.14
C ASP A 227 -9.02 -0.67 -17.62
N ARG A 228 -8.55 -0.40 -16.40
CA ARG A 228 -8.45 0.96 -15.84
C ARG A 228 -7.19 1.70 -16.29
N LEU A 229 -6.16 0.98 -16.76
CA LEU A 229 -4.92 1.59 -17.26
C LEU A 229 -5.18 2.53 -18.46
N ILE A 230 -6.29 2.33 -19.18
CA ILE A 230 -6.69 3.16 -20.33
C ILE A 230 -6.90 4.65 -19.98
N TYR A 231 -7.11 4.97 -18.70
CA TYR A 231 -7.30 6.36 -18.28
C TYR A 231 -5.99 7.05 -17.92
N LEU A 232 -4.87 6.33 -17.89
CA LEU A 232 -3.56 6.87 -17.58
C LEU A 232 -2.81 7.19 -18.89
N SER A 233 -1.80 8.06 -18.80
CA SER A 233 -0.82 8.23 -19.87
C SER A 233 -0.04 6.92 -20.08
N ASP A 234 0.53 6.71 -21.26
CA ASP A 234 1.32 5.51 -21.51
C ASP A 234 2.50 5.39 -20.52
N PRO A 235 3.25 6.46 -20.19
CA PRO A 235 4.29 6.41 -19.17
C PRO A 235 3.79 5.98 -17.78
N GLU A 236 2.64 6.50 -17.33
CA GLU A 236 2.10 6.17 -15.99
C GLU A 236 1.50 4.76 -15.96
N ALA A 237 0.82 4.33 -17.02
CA ALA A 237 0.32 2.96 -17.13
C ALA A 237 1.46 1.94 -17.09
N ASN A 238 2.53 2.18 -17.86
CA ASN A 238 3.72 1.34 -17.83
C ASN A 238 4.38 1.34 -16.45
N PHE A 239 4.47 2.49 -15.79
CA PHE A 239 4.99 2.55 -14.42
C PHE A 239 4.13 1.75 -13.43
N GLY A 240 2.80 1.75 -13.56
CA GLY A 240 1.93 0.90 -12.76
C GLY A 240 2.24 -0.59 -12.91
N GLU A 241 2.42 -1.08 -14.14
CA GLU A 241 2.83 -2.46 -14.41
C GLU A 241 4.26 -2.76 -13.89
N ASP A 242 5.20 -1.85 -14.15
CA ASP A 242 6.59 -1.96 -13.73
C ASP A 242 6.68 -2.02 -12.19
N TRP A 243 5.88 -1.21 -11.49
CA TRP A 243 5.77 -1.20 -10.03
C TRP A 243 5.19 -2.52 -9.51
N ALA A 244 4.04 -2.95 -10.04
CA ALA A 244 3.42 -4.21 -9.62
C ALA A 244 4.36 -5.40 -9.76
N SER A 245 5.10 -5.47 -10.88
CA SER A 245 6.11 -6.51 -11.10
C SER A 245 7.36 -6.32 -10.23
N GLY A 246 7.79 -5.08 -9.98
CA GLY A 246 8.94 -4.79 -9.13
C GLY A 246 8.71 -5.20 -7.67
N VAL A 247 7.47 -5.10 -7.19
CA VAL A 247 7.09 -5.52 -5.83
C VAL A 247 7.38 -7.01 -5.59
N ASP A 248 7.24 -7.89 -6.59
CA ASP A 248 7.60 -9.31 -6.43
C ASP A 248 9.09 -9.48 -6.07
N PHE A 249 9.97 -8.68 -6.68
CA PHE A 249 11.41 -8.71 -6.39
C PHE A 249 11.72 -8.10 -5.02
N ILE A 250 11.03 -7.02 -4.64
CA ILE A 250 11.18 -6.42 -3.30
C ILE A 250 10.74 -7.42 -2.23
N ALA A 251 9.58 -8.06 -2.44
CA ALA A 251 9.01 -9.08 -1.57
C ALA A 251 9.96 -10.27 -1.38
N ALA A 252 10.59 -10.74 -2.46
CA ALA A 252 11.55 -11.86 -2.41
C ALA A 252 12.80 -11.58 -1.56
N THR A 253 13.09 -10.31 -1.25
CA THR A 253 14.19 -9.93 -0.36
C THR A 253 13.77 -9.80 1.11
N HIS A 254 12.49 -10.02 1.42
CA HIS A 254 11.90 -9.71 2.72
C HIS A 254 12.23 -8.27 3.15
N PHE A 255 12.11 -7.31 2.24
CA PHE A 255 12.43 -5.92 2.51
C PHE A 255 11.60 -5.38 3.69
N SER A 256 12.25 -4.73 4.67
CA SER A 256 11.56 -4.19 5.84
C SER A 256 10.69 -3.01 5.47
N THR A 257 9.40 -3.11 5.78
CA THR A 257 8.36 -2.11 5.48
C THR A 257 7.95 -1.32 6.73
N ASP A 258 8.90 -1.15 7.67
CA ASP A 258 8.74 -0.26 8.80
C ASP A 258 8.65 1.23 8.38
N LEU A 259 8.34 2.10 9.34
CA LEU A 259 8.09 3.53 9.09
C LEU A 259 9.29 4.21 8.40
N TRP A 260 10.49 4.00 8.94
CA TRP A 260 11.69 4.72 8.51
C TRP A 260 12.16 4.24 7.14
N ASN A 261 12.22 2.92 6.95
CA ASN A 261 12.60 2.35 5.67
C ASN A 261 11.59 2.76 4.58
N THR A 262 10.30 2.59 4.83
CA THR A 262 9.31 2.95 3.81
C THR A 262 9.32 4.46 3.51
N ASN A 263 9.39 5.32 4.54
CA ASN A 263 9.43 6.77 4.34
C ASN A 263 10.67 7.22 3.55
N HIS A 264 11.83 6.61 3.82
CA HIS A 264 13.05 6.90 3.08
C HIS A 264 12.95 6.49 1.61
N PHE A 265 12.57 5.24 1.34
CA PHE A 265 12.59 4.69 -0.02
C PHE A 265 11.47 5.26 -0.90
N GLN A 266 10.31 5.60 -0.34
CA GLN A 266 9.21 6.18 -1.12
C GLN A 266 9.54 7.59 -1.66
N ALA A 267 10.49 8.30 -1.06
CA ALA A 267 10.95 9.60 -1.58
C ALA A 267 11.59 9.48 -2.98
N PHE A 268 12.09 8.29 -3.33
CA PHE A 268 12.66 7.99 -4.65
C PHE A 268 11.61 7.53 -5.67
N LEU A 269 10.33 7.43 -5.29
CA LEU A 269 9.26 7.21 -6.25
C LEU A 269 8.91 8.51 -6.98
N PRO A 270 8.22 8.44 -8.14
CA PRO A 270 7.70 9.62 -8.83
C PRO A 270 6.78 10.44 -7.92
N GLN A 271 7.10 11.71 -7.73
CA GLN A 271 6.33 12.63 -6.87
C GLN A 271 5.19 13.35 -7.62
N ARG A 272 4.91 12.91 -8.85
CA ARG A 272 3.71 13.21 -9.64
C ARG A 272 3.39 12.00 -10.52
N MET A 273 2.19 11.98 -11.10
CA MET A 273 1.91 11.06 -12.22
C MET A 273 2.85 11.35 -13.38
N LEU A 274 3.32 10.29 -14.04
CA LEU A 274 4.06 10.41 -15.28
C LEU A 274 3.11 10.89 -16.39
N ALA A 275 3.64 11.70 -17.29
CA ALA A 275 2.90 12.35 -18.35
C ALA A 275 3.53 12.05 -19.71
N GLU A 276 2.76 12.29 -20.78
CA GLU A 276 3.28 12.22 -22.14
C GLU A 276 4.52 13.11 -22.30
N GLY A 277 5.59 12.53 -22.83
CA GLY A 277 6.90 13.18 -22.97
C GLY A 277 7.90 12.90 -21.83
N ASP A 278 7.48 12.27 -20.73
CA ASP A 278 8.42 11.75 -19.73
C ASP A 278 9.20 10.56 -20.32
N VAL A 279 10.53 10.69 -20.39
CA VAL A 279 11.42 9.66 -20.95
C VAL A 279 12.41 9.21 -19.89
N ILE A 280 12.23 8.00 -19.36
CA ILE A 280 13.17 7.37 -18.41
C ILE A 280 14.50 7.05 -19.12
N PRO A 281 15.68 7.30 -18.53
CA PRO A 281 15.94 7.83 -17.18
C PRO A 281 16.25 9.34 -17.14
N PHE A 282 15.64 10.15 -18.02
CA PHE A 282 15.97 11.56 -18.21
C PHE A 282 14.76 12.50 -18.01
N ILE A 283 13.92 12.22 -17.01
CA ILE A 283 12.84 13.12 -16.62
C ILE A 283 13.45 14.32 -15.89
N TYR A 284 13.29 15.52 -16.46
CA TYR A 284 14.07 16.70 -16.11
C TYR A 284 13.79 17.25 -14.71
N ASP A 285 12.55 17.13 -14.24
CA ASP A 285 12.10 17.60 -12.92
C ASP A 285 12.25 16.52 -11.84
N PHE A 286 12.79 15.35 -12.18
CA PHE A 286 13.07 14.28 -11.24
C PHE A 286 14.55 14.26 -10.86
N SER A 287 14.81 13.91 -9.60
CA SER A 287 16.17 13.65 -9.14
C SER A 287 16.80 12.46 -9.89
N PRO A 288 18.15 12.36 -9.91
CA PRO A 288 18.82 11.20 -10.46
C PRO A 288 18.36 9.87 -9.81
N GLN A 289 18.09 9.88 -8.51
CA GLN A 289 17.61 8.72 -7.76
C GLN A 289 16.23 8.27 -8.25
N GLN A 290 15.30 9.20 -8.45
CA GLN A 290 13.96 8.89 -8.97
C GLN A 290 14.01 8.30 -10.38
N ASN A 291 14.81 8.91 -11.25
CA ASN A 291 15.04 8.40 -12.61
C ASN A 291 15.66 7.00 -12.61
N ASN A 292 16.62 6.74 -11.71
CA ASN A 292 17.24 5.43 -11.57
C ASN A 292 16.26 4.37 -11.07
N VAL A 293 15.41 4.68 -10.08
CA VAL A 293 14.39 3.76 -9.59
C VAL A 293 13.41 3.38 -10.70
N LEU A 294 12.90 4.36 -11.44
CA LEU A 294 12.03 4.11 -12.60
C LEU A 294 12.69 3.21 -13.65
N PHE A 295 13.96 3.48 -13.97
CA PHE A 295 14.71 2.66 -14.90
C PHE A 295 14.90 1.23 -14.41
N SER A 296 15.24 1.05 -13.12
CA SER A 296 15.41 -0.26 -12.51
C SER A 296 14.12 -1.08 -12.52
N LEU A 297 12.97 -0.47 -12.16
CA LEU A 297 11.67 -1.13 -12.19
C LEU A 297 11.31 -1.58 -13.61
N SER A 298 11.50 -0.70 -14.61
CA SER A 298 11.24 -1.04 -16.00
C SER A 298 12.15 -2.18 -16.51
N ALA A 299 13.42 -2.17 -16.12
CA ALA A 299 14.35 -3.24 -16.47
C ALA A 299 13.97 -4.59 -15.83
N LEU A 300 13.56 -4.59 -14.55
CA LEU A 300 13.08 -5.78 -13.85
C LEU A 300 11.82 -6.34 -14.52
N HIS A 301 10.84 -5.48 -14.81
CA HIS A 301 9.60 -5.88 -15.45
C HIS A 301 9.82 -6.49 -16.84
N LYS A 302 10.65 -5.84 -17.67
CA LYS A 302 11.03 -6.37 -18.99
C LYS A 302 11.74 -7.71 -18.88
N THR A 303 12.63 -7.87 -17.90
CA THR A 303 13.33 -9.13 -17.67
C THR A 303 12.34 -10.23 -17.28
N ASN A 304 11.42 -9.93 -16.36
CA ASN A 304 10.38 -10.86 -15.91
C ASN A 304 9.48 -11.30 -17.09
N LYS A 305 9.01 -10.35 -17.92
CA LYS A 305 8.25 -10.66 -19.14
C LYS A 305 9.01 -11.57 -20.12
N LEU A 306 10.34 -11.48 -20.17
CA LEU A 306 11.18 -12.31 -21.06
C LEU A 306 11.48 -13.70 -20.50
N THR A 307 11.51 -13.87 -19.17
CA THR A 307 11.88 -15.13 -18.53
C THR A 307 10.70 -15.99 -18.10
N GLY A 308 9.49 -15.40 -18.03
CA GLY A 308 8.34 -16.02 -17.35
C GLY A 308 8.54 -16.08 -15.85
#